data_AF-A0AAN7APV4-F1
#
_entry.id   AF-A0AAN7APV4-F1
#
_cell.length_a   1.000
_cell.length_b   1.000
_cell.length_c   1.000
_cell.angle_alpha   90.00
_cell.angle_beta   90.00
_cell.angle_gamma   90.00
#
_symmetry.space_group_name_H-M   'P 1'
#
loop_
_entity.id
_entity.type
_entity.pdbx_description
1 polymer ?
#
loop_
_entity_poly.entity_id
_entity_poly.type
_entity_poly.pdbx_seq_one_letter_code
_entity_poly.pdbx_strand_id
1 'polypeptide(L)'
;MALPPKLSGARLIFPDSSGATSFTSSPPHTIELFLDYVCPFSAKIFKTLTSTVIPHTIHPNPSLSSKLQIILRQQIQPWHPSSTLVHEAALAVNRLAPSKFWDFSSALFDAQKDYFDVSLVNETRNATYRRLAKLASSSVGLDEEEVYKLLVIPDKPGEDGSLNIGNAVTVDVKLITKINRLLGVHVTPTVIFDGVVANEISSSWTGEQWAEWLGKNVV
;
A
#
# COMPACT_ATOMS: atom_id res chain seq x y z
N MET A 1 16.02 1.12 0.05
CA MET A 1 15.62 -0.25 -0.37
C MET A 1 15.08 -0.28 -1.80
N ALA A 2 15.26 -1.38 -2.53
CA ALA A 2 14.91 -1.46 -3.96
C ALA A 2 13.40 -1.53 -4.19
N LEU A 3 12.87 -0.61 -5.01
CA LEU A 3 11.47 -0.57 -5.45
C LEU A 3 11.45 -0.42 -6.98
N PRO A 4 10.83 -1.34 -7.74
CA PRO A 4 10.70 -1.21 -9.18
C PRO A 4 10.03 0.11 -9.58
N PRO A 5 10.48 0.81 -10.65
CA PRO A 5 9.91 2.10 -11.05
C PRO A 5 8.39 2.08 -11.29
N LYS A 6 7.85 0.97 -11.79
CA LYS A 6 6.40 0.80 -11.99
C LYS A 6 5.57 0.75 -10.71
N LEU A 7 6.20 0.64 -9.53
CA LEU A 7 5.56 0.68 -8.22
C LEU A 7 5.85 2.01 -7.49
N SER A 8 6.22 3.06 -8.22
CA SER A 8 6.66 4.34 -7.64
C SER A 8 5.63 4.98 -6.70
N GLY A 9 4.33 4.77 -6.91
CA GLY A 9 3.28 5.30 -6.03
C GLY A 9 3.35 4.77 -4.60
N ALA A 10 3.94 3.59 -4.39
CA ALA A 10 4.14 3.03 -3.06
C ALA A 10 5.22 3.75 -2.24
N ARG A 11 6.06 4.57 -2.87
CA ARG A 11 7.09 5.35 -2.18
C ARG A 11 6.57 6.75 -1.84
N LEU A 12 6.67 7.10 -0.58
CA LEU A 12 6.50 8.44 -0.08
C LEU A 12 7.88 9.04 0.20
N ILE A 13 8.15 10.19 -0.44
CA ILE A 13 9.32 11.02 -0.18
C ILE A 13 8.80 12.33 0.38
N PHE A 14 9.46 12.86 1.39
CA PHE A 14 9.09 14.15 1.97
C PHE A 14 9.92 15.23 1.29
N PRO A 15 9.29 16.28 0.74
CA PRO A 15 10.02 17.39 0.15
C PRO A 15 10.85 18.08 1.23
N ASP A 16 12.03 18.58 0.84
CA ASP A 16 12.79 19.48 1.70
C ASP A 16 12.04 20.83 1.86
N SER A 17 12.51 21.69 2.76
CA SER A 17 11.90 23.00 3.03
C SER A 17 11.86 23.95 1.82
N SER A 18 12.47 23.59 0.68
CA SER A 18 12.42 24.35 -0.57
C SER A 18 11.25 23.95 -1.47
N GLY A 19 10.48 22.92 -1.10
CA GLY A 19 9.39 22.38 -1.91
C GLY A 19 9.87 21.57 -3.13
N ALA A 20 11.19 21.39 -3.28
CA ALA A 20 11.77 20.59 -4.34
C ALA A 20 11.85 19.12 -3.89
N THR A 21 11.29 18.21 -4.69
CA THR A 21 11.57 16.77 -4.59
C THR A 21 12.92 16.49 -5.24
N SER A 22 14.01 16.82 -4.55
CA SER A 22 15.34 16.55 -5.07
C SER A 22 15.69 15.07 -4.94
N PHE A 23 15.78 14.37 -6.06
CA PHE A 23 16.33 13.00 -6.13
C PHE A 23 17.88 12.97 -6.00
N THR A 24 18.54 14.12 -5.83
CA THR A 24 20.03 14.21 -5.89
C THR A 24 20.74 13.78 -4.61
N SER A 25 20.04 13.67 -3.48
CA SER A 25 20.46 12.85 -2.33
C SER A 25 19.34 11.88 -1.99
N SER A 26 19.48 10.61 -2.35
CA SER A 26 18.54 9.59 -1.88
C SER A 26 18.46 9.66 -0.34
N PRO A 27 17.26 9.74 0.26
CA PRO A 27 17.15 9.80 1.71
C PRO A 27 17.84 8.56 2.31
N PRO A 28 18.78 8.75 3.24
CA PRO A 28 19.61 7.69 3.81
C PRO A 28 18.79 6.56 4.44
N HIS A 29 17.64 6.90 5.04
CA HIS A 29 16.83 5.95 5.79
C HIS A 29 15.55 5.56 5.06
N THR A 30 15.21 4.27 5.08
CA THR A 30 13.98 3.71 4.53
C THR A 30 13.19 2.96 5.59
N ILE A 31 11.94 3.36 5.80
CA ILE A 31 10.94 2.55 6.48
C ILE A 31 10.12 1.82 5.42
N GLU A 32 10.03 0.50 5.51
CA GLU A 32 9.11 -0.31 4.70
C GLU A 32 7.99 -0.86 5.57
N LEU A 33 6.75 -0.58 5.18
CA LEU A 33 5.53 -0.98 5.87
C LEU A 33 4.87 -2.12 5.11
N PHE A 34 4.93 -3.35 5.62
CA PHE A 34 4.26 -4.50 5.03
C PHE A 34 2.84 -4.59 5.56
N LEU A 35 1.86 -4.22 4.74
CA LEU A 35 0.48 -4.03 5.14
C LEU A 35 -0.48 -4.83 4.25
N ASP A 36 -1.51 -5.39 4.87
CA ASP A 36 -2.66 -6.02 4.20
C ASP A 36 -3.88 -5.10 4.35
N TYR A 37 -4.55 -4.76 3.25
CA TYR A 37 -5.74 -3.91 3.28
C TYR A 37 -6.92 -4.52 4.04
N VAL A 38 -6.94 -5.84 4.24
CA VAL A 38 -7.99 -6.57 4.96
C VAL A 38 -7.56 -6.92 6.41
N CYS A 39 -6.37 -6.50 6.84
CA CYS A 39 -5.92 -6.67 8.23
C CYS A 39 -6.28 -5.45 9.10
N PRO A 40 -7.00 -5.62 10.23
CA PRO A 40 -7.35 -4.50 11.11
C PRO A 40 -6.13 -3.86 11.78
N PHE A 41 -5.08 -4.63 12.07
CA PHE A 41 -3.83 -4.09 12.63
C PHE A 41 -3.04 -3.27 11.60
N SER A 42 -3.11 -3.65 10.32
CA SER A 42 -2.52 -2.85 9.23
C SER A 42 -3.24 -1.51 9.07
N ALA A 43 -4.56 -1.49 9.20
CA ALA A 43 -5.32 -0.24 9.21
C ALA A 43 -4.91 0.66 10.39
N LYS A 44 -4.71 0.09 11.59
CA LYS A 44 -4.33 0.85 12.78
C LYS A 44 -2.99 1.57 12.60
N ILE A 45 -1.94 0.85 12.20
CA ILE A 45 -0.61 1.45 12.01
C ILE A 45 -0.61 2.47 10.87
N PHE A 46 -1.30 2.16 9.77
CA PHE A 46 -1.40 3.05 8.62
C PHE A 46 -2.06 4.37 9.02
N LYS A 47 -3.19 4.31 9.72
CA LYS A 47 -3.92 5.49 10.20
C LYS A 47 -3.06 6.34 11.13
N THR A 48 -2.43 5.75 12.16
CA THR A 48 -1.52 6.51 13.04
C THR A 48 -0.42 7.21 12.24
N LEU A 49 0.17 6.52 11.26
CA LEU A 49 1.22 7.10 10.43
C LEU A 49 0.70 8.26 9.57
N THR A 50 -0.40 8.09 8.85
CA THR A 50 -0.90 9.10 7.90
C THR A 50 -1.64 10.25 8.56
N SER A 51 -2.34 10.03 9.68
CA SER A 51 -3.08 11.08 10.38
C SER A 51 -2.25 11.82 11.43
N THR A 52 -1.15 11.23 11.91
CA THR A 52 -0.41 11.78 13.05
C THR A 52 1.08 11.89 12.79
N VAL A 53 1.78 10.78 12.56
CA VAL A 53 3.26 10.78 12.51
C VAL A 53 3.78 11.57 11.31
N ILE A 54 3.27 11.32 10.12
CA ILE A 54 3.66 12.04 8.91
C ILE A 54 3.39 13.55 9.03
N PRO A 55 2.14 14.00 9.29
CA PRO A 55 1.83 15.44 9.32
C PRO A 55 2.37 16.19 10.55
N HIS A 56 2.54 15.54 11.71
CA HIS A 56 2.89 16.23 12.96
C HIS A 56 4.29 15.91 13.49
N THR A 57 4.97 14.90 12.96
CA THR A 57 6.34 14.54 13.38
C THR A 57 7.34 14.68 12.23
N ILE A 58 7.04 14.09 11.06
CA ILE A 58 8.00 14.05 9.94
C ILE A 58 7.99 15.38 9.17
N HIS A 59 6.83 15.81 8.67
CA HIS A 59 6.70 17.04 7.88
C HIS A 59 7.28 18.29 8.57
N PRO A 60 6.99 18.58 9.85
CA PRO A 60 7.50 19.79 10.51
C PRO A 60 8.98 19.68 10.95
N ASN A 61 9.63 18.52 10.78
CA ASN A 61 11.00 18.29 11.23
C ASN A 61 11.95 18.04 10.03
N PRO A 62 12.67 19.07 9.55
CA PRO A 62 13.63 18.94 8.46
C PRO A 62 14.72 17.88 8.67
N SER A 63 15.10 17.61 9.93
CA SER A 63 16.09 16.56 10.24
C SER A 63 15.57 15.15 9.97
N LEU A 64 14.24 14.96 9.96
CA LEU A 64 13.58 13.72 9.58
C LEU A 64 13.17 13.74 8.10
N SER A 65 12.46 14.76 7.64
CA SER A 65 11.88 14.80 6.28
C SER A 65 12.94 14.75 5.17
N SER A 66 14.11 15.37 5.37
CA SER A 66 15.21 15.31 4.41
C SER A 66 15.94 13.96 4.39
N LYS A 67 15.78 13.13 5.44
CA LYS A 67 16.54 11.91 5.65
C LYS A 67 15.76 10.61 5.45
N LEU A 68 14.44 10.70 5.43
CA LEU A 68 13.55 9.56 5.51
C LEU A 68 12.73 9.39 4.23
N GLN A 69 12.53 8.14 3.83
CA GLN A 69 11.44 7.75 2.93
C GLN A 69 10.62 6.63 3.55
N ILE A 70 9.36 6.51 3.11
CA ILE A 70 8.48 5.41 3.50
C ILE A 70 8.07 4.66 2.25
N ILE A 71 8.10 3.33 2.30
CA ILE A 71 7.59 2.47 1.23
C ILE A 71 6.46 1.60 1.79
N LEU A 72 5.26 1.72 1.23
CA LEU A 72 4.18 0.79 1.52
C LEU A 72 4.35 -0.48 0.69
N ARG A 73 4.64 -1.59 1.36
CA ARG A 73 4.72 -2.93 0.77
C ARG A 73 3.38 -3.63 0.95
N GLN A 74 2.67 -3.80 -0.15
CA GLN A 74 1.44 -4.58 -0.17
C GLN A 74 1.73 -6.04 0.16
N GLN A 75 1.27 -6.53 1.31
CA GLN A 75 1.48 -7.89 1.82
C GLN A 75 0.14 -8.61 1.91
N ILE A 76 -0.22 -9.33 0.85
CA ILE A 76 -1.46 -10.11 0.78
C ILE A 76 -1.39 -11.29 1.74
N GLN A 77 -2.32 -11.39 2.69
CA GLN A 77 -2.44 -12.56 3.56
C GLN A 77 -3.42 -13.58 2.99
N PRO A 78 -3.01 -14.83 2.72
CA PRO A 78 -3.87 -15.83 2.09
C PRO A 78 -5.10 -16.24 2.92
N TRP A 79 -5.08 -16.01 4.23
CA TRP A 79 -6.23 -16.26 5.11
C TRP A 79 -7.25 -15.11 5.15
N HIS A 80 -7.02 -14.04 4.39
CA HIS A 80 -8.00 -13.01 4.05
C HIS A 80 -8.37 -13.17 2.56
N PRO A 81 -9.33 -14.03 2.18
CA PRO A 81 -9.58 -14.37 0.78
C PRO A 81 -9.81 -13.16 -0.14
N SER A 82 -10.48 -12.12 0.35
CA SER A 82 -10.75 -10.88 -0.38
C SER A 82 -9.53 -9.97 -0.55
N SER A 83 -8.48 -10.15 0.26
CA SER A 83 -7.29 -9.28 0.29
C SER A 83 -6.67 -9.11 -1.09
N THR A 84 -6.52 -10.20 -1.84
CA THR A 84 -5.98 -10.15 -3.21
C THR A 84 -6.73 -9.15 -4.09
N LEU A 85 -8.07 -9.10 -4.00
CA LEU A 85 -8.90 -8.21 -4.82
C LEU A 85 -8.64 -6.74 -4.48
N VAL A 86 -8.53 -6.44 -3.18
CA VAL A 86 -8.28 -5.08 -2.67
C VAL A 86 -6.87 -4.61 -3.04
N HIS A 87 -5.88 -5.49 -2.98
CA HIS A 87 -4.51 -5.23 -3.41
C HIS A 87 -4.41 -5.01 -4.93
N GLU A 88 -5.14 -5.78 -5.73
CA GLU A 88 -5.22 -5.57 -7.18
C GLU A 88 -5.79 -4.19 -7.52
N ALA A 89 -6.81 -3.71 -6.80
CA ALA A 89 -7.33 -2.36 -6.96
C ALA A 89 -6.27 -1.28 -6.65
N ALA A 90 -5.50 -1.45 -5.56
CA ALA A 90 -4.41 -0.53 -5.23
C ALA A 90 -3.32 -0.52 -6.32
N LEU A 91 -3.00 -1.67 -6.91
CA LEU A 91 -2.07 -1.77 -8.03
C LEU A 91 -2.61 -1.14 -9.32
N ALA A 92 -3.91 -1.27 -9.59
CA ALA A 92 -4.57 -0.61 -10.71
C ALA A 92 -4.48 0.92 -10.57
N VAL A 93 -4.76 1.46 -9.39
CA VAL A 93 -4.58 2.90 -9.11
C VAL A 93 -3.12 3.31 -9.23
N ASN A 94 -2.18 2.55 -8.70
CA ASN A 94 -0.75 2.84 -8.87
C ASN A 94 -0.35 2.87 -10.36
N ARG A 95 -0.91 1.99 -11.20
CA ARG A 95 -0.60 1.96 -12.64
C ARG A 95 -1.17 3.19 -13.37
N LEU A 96 -2.41 3.58 -13.06
CA LEU A 96 -3.10 4.70 -13.72
C LEU A 96 -2.63 6.06 -13.23
N ALA A 97 -2.42 6.20 -11.92
CA ALA A 97 -2.04 7.44 -11.26
C ALA A 97 -1.22 7.15 -9.99
N PRO A 98 0.10 6.91 -10.12
CA PRO A 98 0.97 6.62 -8.98
C PRO A 98 0.87 7.64 -7.84
N SER A 99 0.68 8.92 -8.16
CA SER A 99 0.52 9.99 -7.17
C SER A 99 -0.72 9.85 -6.28
N LYS A 100 -1.74 9.11 -6.70
CA LYS A 100 -2.98 8.87 -5.95
C LYS A 100 -2.94 7.62 -5.07
N PHE A 101 -1.83 6.88 -5.09
CA PHE A 101 -1.74 5.57 -4.43
C PHE A 101 -1.96 5.63 -2.91
N TRP A 102 -1.35 6.62 -2.24
CA TRP A 102 -1.47 6.77 -0.79
C TRP A 102 -2.86 7.24 -0.37
N ASP A 103 -3.46 8.17 -1.11
CA ASP A 103 -4.82 8.63 -0.88
C ASP A 103 -5.82 7.48 -1.07
N PHE A 104 -5.65 6.68 -2.13
CA PHE A 104 -6.49 5.52 -2.35
C PHE A 104 -6.25 4.42 -1.30
N SER A 105 -5.01 4.22 -0.85
CA SER A 105 -4.71 3.31 0.27
C SER A 105 -5.45 3.73 1.54
N SER A 106 -5.53 5.03 1.83
CA SER A 106 -6.34 5.56 2.93
C SER A 106 -7.82 5.23 2.74
N ALA A 107 -8.37 5.44 1.55
CA ALA A 107 -9.76 5.11 1.23
C ALA A 107 -10.06 3.60 1.39
N LEU A 108 -9.14 2.73 0.98
CA LEU A 108 -9.25 1.28 1.16
C LEU A 108 -9.29 0.91 2.65
N PHE A 109 -8.42 1.50 3.47
CA PHE A 109 -8.43 1.26 4.92
C PHE A 109 -9.64 1.87 5.63
N ASP A 110 -10.22 2.95 5.11
CA ASP A 110 -11.45 3.53 5.64
C ASP A 110 -12.68 2.69 5.31
N ALA A 111 -12.75 2.16 4.09
CA ALA A 111 -13.80 1.23 3.65
C ALA A 111 -13.52 -0.23 4.04
N GLN A 112 -12.47 -0.52 4.83
CA GLN A 112 -11.95 -1.87 5.05
C GLN A 112 -13.02 -2.91 5.43
N LYS A 113 -13.96 -2.56 6.31
CA LYS A 113 -15.01 -3.48 6.79
C LYS A 113 -15.92 -3.99 5.68
N ASP A 114 -16.07 -3.23 4.60
CA ASP A 114 -16.88 -3.58 3.44
C ASP A 114 -16.27 -4.74 2.64
N TYR A 115 -15.00 -5.04 2.86
CA TYR A 115 -14.22 -6.06 2.18
C TYR A 115 -13.80 -7.22 3.09
N PHE A 116 -14.36 -7.31 4.30
CA PHE A 116 -14.20 -8.47 5.18
C PHE A 116 -15.07 -9.66 4.72
N ASP A 117 -14.76 -10.86 5.21
CA ASP A 117 -15.39 -12.11 4.79
C ASP A 117 -16.92 -12.06 4.84
N VAL A 118 -17.48 -11.64 5.97
CA VAL A 118 -18.95 -11.56 6.16
C VAL A 118 -19.60 -10.61 5.15
N SER A 119 -18.90 -9.54 4.77
CA SER A 119 -19.42 -8.52 3.84
C SER A 119 -19.43 -8.99 2.39
N LEU A 120 -18.59 -9.96 2.02
CA LEU A 120 -18.39 -10.41 0.64
C LEU A 120 -18.77 -11.87 0.38
N VAL A 121 -19.17 -12.64 1.39
CA VAL A 121 -19.38 -14.11 1.27
C VAL A 121 -20.31 -14.53 0.12
N ASN A 122 -21.29 -13.69 -0.23
CA ASN A 122 -22.25 -13.95 -1.32
C ASN A 122 -21.97 -13.11 -2.58
N GLU A 123 -20.88 -12.37 -2.60
CA GLU A 123 -20.54 -11.47 -3.70
C GLU A 123 -19.60 -12.15 -4.70
N THR A 124 -19.84 -11.93 -5.99
CA THR A 124 -18.95 -12.45 -7.03
C THR A 124 -17.70 -11.58 -7.14
N ARG A 125 -16.57 -12.19 -7.53
CA ARG A 125 -15.28 -11.49 -7.73
C ARG A 125 -15.40 -10.22 -8.59
N ASN A 126 -16.11 -10.30 -9.71
CA ASN A 126 -16.26 -9.16 -10.63
C ASN A 126 -17.19 -8.06 -10.07
N ALA A 127 -18.16 -8.40 -9.21
CA ALA A 127 -18.94 -7.40 -8.49
C ALA A 127 -18.07 -6.64 -7.47
N THR A 128 -17.14 -7.33 -6.80
CA THR A 128 -16.20 -6.68 -5.86
C THR A 128 -15.25 -5.74 -6.58
N TYR A 129 -14.75 -6.12 -7.76
CA TYR A 129 -13.97 -5.19 -8.57
C TYR A 129 -14.75 -3.98 -9.05
N ARG A 130 -16.05 -4.10 -9.36
CA ARG A 130 -16.90 -2.94 -9.65
C ARG A 130 -16.97 -1.99 -8.46
N ARG A 131 -17.19 -2.52 -7.24
CA ARG A 131 -17.20 -1.69 -6.01
C ARG A 131 -15.85 -1.02 -5.75
N LEU A 132 -14.74 -1.73 -5.95
CA LEU A 132 -13.39 -1.17 -5.79
C LEU A 132 -13.08 -0.09 -6.83
N ALA A 133 -13.50 -0.27 -8.09
CA ALA A 133 -13.38 0.74 -9.13
C ALA A 133 -14.21 1.99 -8.81
N LYS A 134 -15.45 1.81 -8.32
CA LYS A 134 -16.30 2.89 -7.83
C LYS A 134 -15.66 3.64 -6.66
N LEU A 135 -15.05 2.92 -5.72
CA LEU A 135 -14.33 3.54 -4.60
C LEU A 135 -13.15 4.38 -5.11
N ALA A 136 -12.38 3.90 -6.10
CA ALA A 136 -11.30 4.68 -6.71
C ALA A 136 -11.83 5.96 -7.38
N SER A 137 -12.97 5.87 -8.06
CA SER A 137 -13.65 7.03 -8.65
C SER A 137 -14.09 8.04 -7.59
N SER A 138 -14.82 7.60 -6.57
CA SER A 138 -15.36 8.50 -5.55
C SER A 138 -14.33 9.08 -4.58
N SER A 139 -13.21 8.38 -4.34
CA SER A 139 -12.20 8.80 -3.35
C SER A 139 -11.03 9.56 -3.94
N VAL A 140 -10.58 9.19 -5.14
CA VAL A 140 -9.40 9.79 -5.77
C VAL A 140 -9.67 10.30 -7.19
N GLY A 141 -10.92 10.30 -7.66
CA GLY A 141 -11.32 10.93 -8.92
C GLY A 141 -10.69 10.28 -10.16
N LEU A 142 -10.55 8.95 -10.16
CA LEU A 142 -10.21 8.20 -11.37
C LEU A 142 -11.48 7.79 -12.12
N ASP A 143 -11.36 7.56 -13.42
CA ASP A 143 -12.48 7.01 -14.19
C ASP A 143 -12.78 5.57 -13.74
N GLU A 144 -14.04 5.30 -13.39
CA GLU A 144 -14.46 4.00 -12.87
C GLU A 144 -14.26 2.87 -13.90
N GLU A 145 -14.54 3.13 -15.18
CA GLU A 145 -14.42 2.10 -16.22
C GLU A 145 -12.95 1.81 -16.55
N GLU A 146 -12.08 2.81 -16.57
CA GLU A 146 -10.63 2.59 -16.75
C GLU A 146 -10.02 1.79 -15.60
N VAL A 147 -10.43 2.04 -14.35
CA VAL A 147 -10.01 1.22 -13.21
C VAL A 147 -10.56 -0.21 -13.34
N TYR A 148 -11.85 -0.35 -13.64
CA TYR A 148 -12.47 -1.68 -13.75
C TYR A 148 -11.89 -2.51 -14.89
N LYS A 149 -11.58 -1.90 -16.02
CA LYS A 149 -10.93 -2.57 -17.16
C LYS A 149 -9.61 -3.24 -16.78
N LEU A 150 -8.88 -2.71 -15.79
CA LEU A 150 -7.67 -3.34 -15.27
C LEU A 150 -7.93 -4.52 -14.33
N LEU A 151 -9.13 -4.60 -13.74
CA LEU A 151 -9.48 -5.52 -12.67
C LEU A 151 -10.36 -6.67 -13.11
N VAL A 152 -11.24 -6.44 -14.08
CA VAL A 152 -12.23 -7.41 -14.55
C VAL A 152 -11.58 -8.71 -15.00
N ILE A 153 -12.21 -9.82 -14.63
CA ILE A 153 -11.86 -11.16 -15.10
C ILE A 153 -12.82 -11.53 -16.23
N PRO A 154 -12.31 -11.87 -17.43
CA PRO A 154 -13.16 -12.38 -18.51
C PRO A 154 -13.89 -13.66 -18.10
N ASP A 155 -15.11 -13.82 -18.59
CA ASP A 155 -15.95 -15.01 -18.39
C ASP A 155 -15.73 -16.11 -19.44
N LYS A 156 -14.76 -15.90 -20.34
CA LYS A 156 -14.39 -16.81 -21.42
C LYS A 156 -12.91 -17.18 -21.33
N PRO A 157 -12.53 -18.36 -21.84
CA PRO A 157 -11.12 -18.74 -21.98
C PRO A 157 -10.33 -17.71 -22.80
N GLY A 158 -9.02 -17.65 -22.56
CA GLY A 158 -8.10 -16.93 -23.44
C GLY A 158 -8.09 -17.50 -24.86
N GLU A 159 -7.48 -16.77 -25.80
CA GLU A 159 -7.37 -17.20 -27.21
C GLU A 159 -6.67 -18.56 -27.36
N ASP A 160 -5.79 -18.90 -26.43
CA ASP A 160 -5.08 -20.18 -26.34
C ASP A 160 -5.83 -21.27 -25.54
N GLY A 161 -7.06 -20.97 -25.10
CA GLY A 161 -7.87 -21.85 -24.25
C GLY A 161 -7.54 -21.78 -22.75
N SER A 162 -6.66 -20.87 -22.32
CA SER A 162 -6.29 -20.74 -20.91
C SER A 162 -7.45 -20.30 -20.01
N LEU A 163 -7.55 -20.91 -18.83
CA LEU A 163 -8.59 -20.63 -17.83
C LEU A 163 -8.08 -19.80 -16.63
N ASN A 164 -6.76 -19.72 -16.45
CA ASN A 164 -6.10 -19.02 -15.35
C ASN A 164 -5.48 -17.68 -15.81
N ILE A 165 -6.27 -16.88 -16.52
CA ILE A 165 -5.80 -15.66 -17.19
C ILE A 165 -5.57 -14.48 -16.22
N GLY A 166 -6.31 -14.42 -15.12
CA GLY A 166 -6.26 -13.28 -14.19
C GLY A 166 -6.76 -11.98 -14.83
N ASN A 167 -6.31 -10.85 -14.29
CA ASN A 167 -6.61 -9.50 -14.78
C ASN A 167 -5.32 -8.77 -15.20
N ALA A 168 -5.45 -7.51 -15.65
CA ALA A 168 -4.32 -6.75 -16.18
C ALA A 168 -3.21 -6.46 -15.15
N VAL A 169 -3.50 -6.56 -13.85
CA VAL A 169 -2.56 -6.31 -12.74
C VAL A 169 -2.02 -7.58 -12.08
N THR A 170 -2.43 -8.77 -12.55
CA THR A 170 -1.97 -10.05 -11.99
C THR A 170 -0.45 -10.22 -12.01
N VAL A 171 0.24 -9.69 -13.03
CA VAL A 171 1.72 -9.70 -13.11
C VAL A 171 2.34 -8.80 -12.03
N ASP A 172 1.67 -7.71 -11.65
CA ASP A 172 2.14 -6.84 -10.57
C ASP A 172 1.95 -7.50 -9.21
N VAL A 173 0.83 -8.19 -8.99
CA VAL A 173 0.61 -9.02 -7.79
C VAL A 173 1.74 -10.05 -7.65
N LYS A 174 2.03 -10.81 -8.72
CA LYS A 174 3.14 -11.78 -8.73
C LYS A 174 4.47 -11.14 -8.35
N LEU A 175 4.74 -9.92 -8.83
CA LEU A 175 5.97 -9.21 -8.52
C LEU A 175 6.06 -8.78 -7.05
N ILE A 176 5.02 -8.12 -6.50
CA ILE A 176 5.04 -7.70 -5.09
C ILE A 176 5.14 -8.90 -4.16
N THR A 177 4.44 -10.00 -4.46
CA THR A 177 4.52 -11.24 -3.69
C THR A 177 5.91 -11.85 -3.76
N LYS A 178 6.56 -11.85 -4.94
CA LYS A 178 7.94 -12.34 -5.09
C LYS A 178 8.93 -11.51 -4.26
N ILE A 179 8.79 -10.19 -4.25
CA ILE A 179 9.64 -9.29 -3.46
C ILE A 179 9.45 -9.56 -1.96
N ASN A 180 8.21 -9.63 -1.48
CA ASN A 180 7.98 -9.81 -0.05
C ASN A 180 8.43 -11.20 0.43
N ARG A 181 8.30 -12.23 -0.41
CA ARG A 181 8.81 -13.58 -0.11
C ARG A 181 10.33 -13.61 0.08
N LEU A 182 11.09 -12.80 -0.65
CA LEU A 182 12.55 -12.69 -0.45
C LEU A 182 12.90 -12.14 0.94
N LEU A 183 12.03 -11.31 1.52
CA LEU A 183 12.23 -10.69 2.82
C LEU A 183 11.68 -11.54 3.98
N GLY A 184 11.02 -12.67 3.68
CA GLY A 184 10.48 -13.57 4.71
C GLY A 184 9.36 -12.97 5.56
N VAL A 185 8.71 -11.89 5.11
CA VAL A 185 7.63 -11.25 5.87
C VAL A 185 6.41 -12.17 5.91
N HIS A 186 6.00 -12.50 7.13
CA HIS A 186 4.87 -13.39 7.39
C HIS A 186 3.64 -12.65 7.91
N VAL A 187 3.78 -11.90 9.00
CA VAL A 187 2.65 -11.22 9.67
C VAL A 187 2.50 -9.77 9.21
N THR A 188 1.28 -9.24 9.31
CA THR A 188 0.96 -7.85 8.99
C THR A 188 0.34 -7.17 10.21
N PRO A 189 0.79 -5.95 10.59
CA PRO A 189 1.88 -5.23 9.95
C PRO A 189 3.25 -5.81 10.31
N THR A 190 4.22 -5.67 9.40
CA THR A 190 5.65 -5.78 9.68
C THR A 190 6.33 -4.49 9.26
N VAL A 191 7.23 -3.96 10.08
CA VAL A 191 8.03 -2.78 9.76
C VAL A 191 9.49 -3.18 9.59
N ILE A 192 10.09 -2.76 8.49
CA ILE A 192 11.53 -2.89 8.23
C ILE A 192 12.14 -1.50 8.19
N PHE A 193 13.22 -1.30 8.95
CA PHE A 193 14.03 -0.09 8.93
C PHE A 193 15.42 -0.43 8.40
N ASP A 194 15.81 0.22 7.30
CA ASP A 194 17.11 0.02 6.64
C ASP A 194 17.49 -1.46 6.40
N GLY A 195 16.49 -2.26 6.06
CA GLY A 195 16.65 -3.68 5.75
C GLY A 195 16.60 -4.63 6.96
N VAL A 196 16.40 -4.11 8.17
CA VAL A 196 16.25 -4.91 9.40
C VAL A 196 14.82 -4.80 9.94
N VAL A 197 14.23 -5.93 10.35
CA VAL A 197 12.89 -5.94 10.97
C VAL A 197 12.93 -5.20 12.31
N ALA A 198 12.09 -4.18 12.46
CA ALA A 198 11.94 -3.39 13.69
C ALA A 198 10.84 -4.00 14.57
N ASN A 199 11.15 -5.09 15.26
CA ASN A 199 10.20 -5.89 16.05
C ASN A 199 9.55 -5.13 17.22
N GLU A 200 10.17 -4.06 17.69
CA GLU A 200 9.64 -3.20 18.74
C GLU A 200 8.42 -2.39 18.28
N ILE A 201 8.28 -2.15 16.97
CA ILE A 201 7.20 -1.34 16.41
C ILE A 201 5.90 -2.13 16.44
N SER A 202 4.95 -1.66 17.25
CA SER A 202 3.61 -2.24 17.32
C SER A 202 2.63 -1.44 16.48
N SER A 203 1.61 -2.11 15.92
CA SER A 203 0.46 -1.44 15.32
C SER A 203 -0.28 -0.51 16.28
N SER A 204 -0.06 -0.68 17.59
CA SER A 204 -0.68 0.11 18.65
C SER A 204 0.14 1.30 19.10
N TRP A 205 1.32 1.53 18.52
CA TRP A 205 2.14 2.68 18.87
C TRP A 205 1.38 4.00 18.69
N THR A 206 1.55 4.91 19.64
CA THR A 206 1.06 6.28 19.55
C THR A 206 1.98 7.15 18.71
N GLY A 207 1.53 8.37 18.38
CA GLY A 207 2.37 9.34 17.67
C GLY A 207 3.65 9.68 18.44
N GLU A 208 3.58 9.75 19.77
CA GLU A 208 4.72 10.04 20.64
C GLU A 208 5.76 8.93 20.61
N GLN A 209 5.33 7.66 20.66
CA GLN A 209 6.24 6.52 20.57
C GLN A 209 6.96 6.48 19.22
N TRP A 210 6.23 6.78 18.13
CA TRP A 210 6.84 6.96 16.81
C TRP A 210 7.83 8.11 16.78
N ALA A 211 7.49 9.26 17.35
CA ALA A 211 8.37 10.43 17.37
C ALA A 211 9.66 10.18 18.15
N GLU A 212 9.56 9.54 19.31
CA GLU A 212 10.72 9.12 20.11
C GLU A 212 11.62 8.16 19.31
N TRP A 213 11.03 7.13 18.73
CA TRP A 213 11.78 6.13 17.97
C TRP A 213 12.44 6.75 16.72
N LEU A 214 11.73 7.60 15.98
CA LEU A 214 12.28 8.29 14.81
C LEU A 214 13.44 9.21 15.21
N GLY A 215 13.30 9.99 16.28
CA GLY A 215 14.35 10.87 16.77
C GLY A 215 15.63 10.14 17.21
N LYS A 216 15.50 8.88 17.63
CA LYS A 216 16.64 8.03 18.00
C LYS A 216 17.32 7.35 16.81
N ASN A 217 16.54 6.94 15.79
CA ASN A 217 17.03 6.04 14.73
C ASN A 217 17.31 6.72 13.40
N VAL A 218 16.73 7.90 13.13
CA VAL A 218 16.95 8.68 11.90
C VAL A 218 17.97 9.78 12.19
N VAL A 219 19.26 9.43 12.17
CA VAL A 219 20.39 10.29 12.60
C VAL A 219 21.31 10.71 11.48
#